data_AF-A0A090B368-F1
#
_entry.id   AF-A0A090B368-F1
#
_cell.length_a   1.000
_cell.length_b   1.000
_cell.length_c   1.000
_cell.angle_alpha   90.00
_cell.angle_beta   90.00
_cell.angle_gamma   90.00
#
_symmetry.space_group_name_H-M   'P 1'
#
loop_
_entity.id
_entity.type
_entity.pdbx_description
1 polymer ?
#
loop_
_entity_poly.entity_id
_entity_poly.type
_entity_poly.pdbx_seq_one_letter_code
_entity_poly.pdbx_strand_id
1 'polypeptide(L)'
;MQNIKMKDDSCHFFTEQDITSKQVIKVCFDISDFEEIQQVYDFFGEKIYGNNREHLNDIHPNTKHFGSNLSAFHDYLRGYLIGIFSEKRNEILSITITNNSNKNVDDDWLDFFSIIMQTFFDAHRKIKYGIYMDLNFSRSIMANMMDYFSFLISDYHNRPKDELDENGNYV
;
A
#
# COMPACT_ATOMS: atom_id res chain seq x y z
N MET A 1 -16.05 6.06 -8.68
CA MET A 1 -16.41 5.99 -7.24
C MET A 1 -15.53 4.91 -6.63
N GLN A 2 -14.82 5.19 -5.53
CA GLN A 2 -14.09 4.16 -4.79
C GLN A 2 -15.10 3.47 -3.87
N ASN A 3 -15.15 2.14 -3.91
CA ASN A 3 -16.12 1.34 -3.18
C ASN A 3 -15.42 0.40 -2.21
N ILE A 4 -16.06 0.14 -1.08
CA ILE A 4 -15.64 -0.84 -0.08
C ILE A 4 -16.71 -1.93 -0.01
N LYS A 5 -16.31 -3.19 -0.15
CA LYS A 5 -17.19 -4.35 0.06
C LYS A 5 -16.58 -5.27 1.11
N MET A 6 -17.39 -5.63 2.10
CA MET A 6 -17.07 -6.74 3.02
C MET A 6 -17.44 -8.04 2.31
N LYS A 7 -16.47 -8.90 2.04
CA LYS A 7 -16.67 -10.28 1.58
C LYS A 7 -15.87 -11.17 2.50
N ASP A 8 -16.45 -12.24 3.03
CA ASP A 8 -15.75 -13.36 3.68
C ASP A 8 -14.45 -12.97 4.41
N ASP A 9 -14.55 -12.58 5.68
CA ASP A 9 -13.42 -12.18 6.54
C ASP A 9 -12.41 -11.21 5.90
N SER A 10 -12.82 -10.43 4.89
CA SER A 10 -11.95 -9.52 4.15
C SER A 10 -12.63 -8.21 3.74
N CYS A 11 -11.81 -7.17 3.62
CA CYS A 11 -12.17 -5.81 3.24
C CYS A 11 -11.61 -5.54 1.84
N HIS A 12 -12.51 -5.42 0.85
CA HIS A 12 -12.15 -5.21 -0.55
C HIS A 12 -12.37 -3.75 -0.96
N PHE A 13 -11.30 -3.09 -1.41
CA PHE A 13 -11.28 -1.72 -1.93
C PHE A 13 -10.99 -1.75 -3.43
N PHE A 14 -11.88 -1.14 -4.20
CA PHE A 14 -11.77 -1.12 -5.66
C PHE A 14 -12.42 0.13 -6.24
N THR A 15 -12.01 0.50 -7.44
CA THR A 15 -12.76 1.46 -8.26
C THR A 15 -13.60 0.68 -9.26
N GLU A 16 -14.90 0.97 -9.36
CA GLU A 16 -15.74 0.35 -10.38
C GLU A 16 -15.24 0.68 -11.78
N GLN A 17 -14.81 -0.35 -12.50
CA GLN A 17 -14.32 -0.28 -13.86
C GLN A 17 -14.42 -1.66 -14.53
N ASP A 18 -14.53 -1.68 -15.86
CA ASP A 18 -14.43 -2.93 -16.61
C ASP A 18 -12.97 -3.39 -16.64
N ILE A 19 -12.71 -4.57 -16.06
CA ILE A 19 -11.38 -5.19 -16.00
C ILE A 19 -11.26 -6.39 -16.94
N THR A 20 -12.30 -6.75 -17.70
CA THR A 20 -12.31 -7.98 -18.51
C THR A 20 -11.21 -8.03 -19.57
N SER A 21 -10.76 -6.87 -20.05
CA SER A 21 -9.64 -6.77 -20.99
C SER A 21 -8.28 -6.53 -20.32
N LYS A 22 -8.22 -6.22 -19.01
CA LYS A 22 -6.98 -5.84 -18.33
C LYS A 22 -6.15 -7.06 -17.92
N GLN A 23 -4.84 -6.97 -18.05
CA GLN A 23 -3.90 -7.90 -17.42
C GLN A 23 -3.85 -7.63 -15.91
N VAL A 24 -4.19 -8.65 -15.11
CA VAL A 24 -4.16 -8.55 -13.64
C VAL A 24 -2.79 -8.99 -13.13
N ILE A 25 -2.05 -8.07 -12.52
CA ILE A 25 -0.80 -8.35 -11.83
C ILE A 25 -1.13 -8.64 -10.36
N LYS A 26 -0.94 -9.90 -9.95
CA LYS A 26 -1.36 -10.38 -8.63
C LYS A 26 -0.21 -10.35 -7.63
N VAL A 27 -0.43 -9.69 -6.51
CA VAL A 27 0.44 -9.71 -5.33
C VAL A 27 -0.41 -10.25 -4.17
N CYS A 28 -0.34 -11.57 -3.94
CA CYS A 28 -1.14 -12.24 -2.93
C CYS A 28 -0.21 -12.93 -1.93
N PHE A 29 -0.36 -12.62 -0.64
CA PHE A 29 0.49 -13.22 0.39
C PHE A 29 -0.14 -13.16 1.79
N ASP A 30 0.29 -14.06 2.68
CA ASP A 30 0.01 -13.99 4.11
C ASP A 30 1.19 -13.34 4.84
N ILE A 31 0.94 -12.45 5.78
CA ILE A 31 2.02 -11.79 6.54
C ILE A 31 2.80 -12.78 7.42
N SER A 32 2.21 -13.94 7.72
CA SER A 32 2.84 -15.02 8.47
C SER A 32 3.93 -15.73 7.68
N ASP A 33 3.95 -15.58 6.34
CA ASP A 33 4.95 -16.20 5.47
C ASP A 33 6.30 -15.45 5.48
N PHE A 34 6.35 -14.28 6.10
CA PHE A 34 7.53 -13.42 6.15
C PHE A 34 7.94 -13.17 7.58
N GLU A 35 9.23 -13.09 7.85
CA GLU A 35 9.75 -12.66 9.15
C GLU A 35 9.92 -11.14 9.15
N GLU A 36 10.50 -10.60 8.07
CA GLU A 36 10.86 -9.19 7.92
C GLU A 36 10.08 -8.51 6.78
N ILE A 37 9.74 -7.23 7.00
CA ILE A 37 9.08 -6.37 5.99
C ILE A 37 9.86 -6.28 4.68
N GLN A 38 11.20 -6.29 4.73
CA GLN A 38 12.02 -6.23 3.51
C GLN A 38 11.74 -7.40 2.55
N GLN A 39 11.41 -8.58 3.08
CA GLN A 39 11.06 -9.75 2.26
C GLN A 39 9.76 -9.52 1.48
N VAL A 40 8.83 -8.72 2.04
CA VAL A 40 7.60 -8.31 1.36
C VAL A 40 7.92 -7.33 0.24
N TYR A 41 8.82 -6.38 0.45
CA TYR A 41 9.25 -5.45 -0.61
C TYR A 41 9.85 -6.24 -1.78
N ASP A 42 10.75 -7.17 -1.50
CA ASP A 42 11.34 -8.04 -2.53
C ASP A 42 10.26 -8.86 -3.25
N PHE A 43 9.26 -9.39 -2.53
CA PHE A 43 8.12 -10.09 -3.11
C PHE A 43 7.31 -9.21 -4.06
N PHE A 44 7.03 -7.95 -3.72
CA PHE A 44 6.40 -7.00 -4.63
C PHE A 44 7.22 -6.79 -5.90
N GLY A 45 8.54 -6.65 -5.77
CA GLY A 45 9.47 -6.52 -6.88
C GLY A 45 9.41 -7.71 -7.83
N GLU A 46 9.45 -8.92 -7.28
CA GLU A 46 9.35 -10.14 -8.09
C GLU A 46 8.00 -10.28 -8.81
N LYS A 47 6.89 -9.90 -8.17
CA LYS A 47 5.56 -9.98 -8.81
C LYS A 47 5.34 -8.92 -9.88
N ILE A 48 5.86 -7.71 -9.67
CA ILE A 48 5.64 -6.58 -10.57
C ILE A 48 6.64 -6.62 -11.73
N TYR A 49 7.93 -6.78 -11.46
CA TYR A 49 9.01 -6.68 -12.46
C TYR A 49 9.57 -8.03 -12.91
N GLY A 50 9.26 -9.12 -12.22
CA GLY A 50 9.63 -10.46 -12.68
C GLY A 50 8.92 -10.84 -13.99
N ASN A 51 9.39 -11.93 -14.59
CA ASN A 51 8.88 -12.48 -15.86
C ASN A 51 9.09 -11.55 -17.07
N ASN A 52 10.32 -11.06 -17.26
CA ASN A 52 10.73 -10.20 -18.40
C ASN A 52 10.13 -8.77 -18.37
N ARG A 53 9.73 -8.28 -17.19
CA ARG A 53 9.12 -6.96 -16.99
C ARG A 53 10.07 -5.95 -16.33
N GLU A 54 11.36 -6.27 -16.27
CA GLU A 54 12.41 -5.45 -15.62
C GLU A 54 12.60 -4.09 -16.32
N HIS A 55 12.24 -4.01 -17.60
CA HIS A 55 12.30 -2.80 -18.41
C HIS A 55 11.24 -1.74 -18.05
N LEU A 56 10.25 -2.04 -17.18
CA LEU A 56 9.09 -1.18 -16.94
C LEU A 56 9.35 0.03 -16.02
N ASN A 57 10.57 0.26 -15.54
CA ASN A 57 10.84 1.39 -14.64
C ASN A 57 12.29 1.91 -14.58
N ASP A 58 13.13 1.67 -15.60
CA ASP A 58 14.58 1.98 -15.53
C ASP A 58 15.27 1.45 -14.25
N ILE A 59 14.70 0.38 -13.67
CA ILE A 59 15.25 -0.29 -12.49
C ILE A 59 16.44 -1.11 -12.95
N HIS A 60 17.55 -1.05 -12.21
CA HIS A 60 18.76 -1.77 -12.56
C HIS A 60 18.43 -3.27 -12.78
N PRO A 61 18.80 -3.85 -13.94
CA PRO A 61 18.67 -5.28 -14.17
C PRO A 61 19.31 -6.02 -13.00
N ASN A 62 18.59 -6.97 -12.40
CA ASN A 62 18.96 -7.74 -11.21
C ASN A 62 18.68 -7.12 -9.84
N THR A 63 18.06 -5.95 -9.75
CA THR A 63 17.51 -5.47 -8.47
C THR A 63 16.06 -5.94 -8.33
N LYS A 64 15.87 -7.18 -7.89
CA LYS A 64 14.56 -7.72 -7.47
C LYS A 64 13.96 -6.98 -6.26
N HIS A 65 14.62 -5.93 -5.79
CA HIS A 65 14.30 -5.17 -4.60
C HIS A 65 13.34 -4.03 -4.93
N PHE A 66 12.15 -4.06 -4.36
CA PHE A 66 11.18 -2.97 -4.45
C PHE A 66 11.46 -1.94 -3.34
N GLY A 67 12.65 -1.33 -3.40
CA GLY A 67 13.17 -0.46 -2.34
C GLY A 67 13.77 -1.22 -1.15
N SER A 68 14.64 -0.53 -0.40
CA SER A 68 15.32 -1.05 0.80
C SER A 68 14.72 -0.53 2.12
N ASN A 69 13.63 0.23 2.04
CA ASN A 69 12.89 0.78 3.15
C ASN A 69 11.49 1.22 2.67
N LEU A 70 10.65 1.61 3.62
CA LEU A 70 9.26 2.00 3.38
C LEU A 70 9.09 3.18 2.42
N SER A 71 9.97 4.19 2.49
CA SER A 71 9.93 5.35 1.58
C SER A 71 10.24 4.93 0.15
N ALA A 72 11.30 4.15 -0.03
CA ALA A 72 11.68 3.65 -1.34
C ALA A 72 10.57 2.74 -1.91
N PHE A 73 10.01 1.84 -1.11
CA PHE A 73 8.86 1.02 -1.49
C PHE A 73 7.70 1.87 -2.01
N HIS A 74 7.35 2.93 -1.28
CA HIS A 74 6.27 3.84 -1.67
C HIS A 74 6.54 4.53 -3.01
N ASP A 75 7.77 5.03 -3.21
CA ASP A 75 8.17 5.67 -4.47
C ASP A 75 8.10 4.69 -5.66
N TYR A 76 8.57 3.46 -5.49
CA TYR A 76 8.48 2.43 -6.53
C TYR A 76 7.03 2.02 -6.83
N LEU A 77 6.16 1.91 -5.80
CA LEU A 77 4.74 1.62 -5.99
C LEU A 77 4.06 2.70 -6.80
N ARG A 78 4.26 3.96 -6.43
CA ARG A 78 3.71 5.10 -7.15
C ARG A 78 4.27 5.19 -8.57
N GLY A 79 5.58 5.02 -8.74
CA GLY A 79 6.23 5.01 -10.05
C GLY A 79 5.62 3.97 -10.98
N TYR A 80 5.43 2.74 -10.49
CA TYR A 80 4.76 1.69 -11.25
C TYR A 80 3.34 2.08 -11.68
N LEU A 81 2.52 2.62 -10.77
CA LEU A 81 1.15 3.02 -11.08
C LEU A 81 1.09 4.22 -12.05
N ILE A 82 2.03 5.16 -11.93
CA ILE A 82 2.21 6.26 -12.90
C ILE A 82 2.57 5.69 -14.28
N GLY A 83 3.43 4.67 -14.34
CA GLY A 83 3.80 3.97 -15.57
C GLY A 83 2.60 3.35 -16.26
N ILE A 84 1.68 2.70 -15.53
CA ILE A 84 0.46 2.14 -16.11
C ILE A 84 -0.35 3.22 -16.85
N PHE A 85 -0.51 4.39 -16.25
CA PHE A 85 -1.19 5.52 -16.90
C PHE A 85 -0.38 6.09 -18.07
N SER A 86 0.90 6.41 -17.86
CA SER A 86 1.71 7.21 -18.78
C SER A 86 2.05 6.43 -20.05
N GLU A 87 2.29 5.13 -19.92
CA GLU A 87 2.58 4.22 -21.03
C GLU A 87 1.31 3.56 -21.59
N LYS A 88 0.14 3.87 -21.03
CA LYS A 88 -1.16 3.28 -21.39
C LYS A 88 -1.15 1.75 -21.31
N ARG A 89 -0.49 1.19 -20.29
CA ARG A 89 -0.47 -0.25 -20.06
C ARG A 89 -1.87 -0.71 -19.68
N ASN A 90 -2.31 -1.81 -20.30
CA ASN A 90 -3.63 -2.37 -20.03
C ASN A 90 -3.59 -3.30 -18.81
N GLU A 91 -3.22 -2.72 -17.65
CA GLU A 91 -2.88 -3.46 -16.45
C GLU A 91 -3.70 -2.98 -15.23
N ILE A 92 -3.85 -3.88 -14.26
CA ILE A 92 -4.34 -3.56 -12.91
C ILE A 92 -3.54 -4.34 -11.89
N LEU A 93 -3.12 -3.67 -10.81
CA LEU A 93 -2.43 -4.29 -9.69
C LEU A 93 -3.47 -4.79 -8.68
N SER A 94 -3.56 -6.10 -8.49
CA SER A 94 -4.44 -6.71 -7.50
C SER A 94 -3.61 -7.19 -6.32
N ILE A 95 -3.78 -6.55 -5.17
CA ILE A 95 -3.06 -6.86 -3.92
C ILE A 95 -4.03 -7.57 -2.97
N THR A 96 -3.63 -8.71 -2.42
CA THR A 96 -4.37 -9.44 -1.40
C THR A 96 -3.43 -9.78 -0.24
N ILE A 97 -3.77 -9.30 0.96
CA ILE A 97 -2.93 -9.47 2.15
C ILE A 97 -3.77 -10.13 3.25
N THR A 98 -3.31 -11.28 3.74
CA THR A 98 -3.97 -12.03 4.80
C THR A 98 -3.10 -12.15 6.06
N ASN A 99 -3.75 -12.43 7.19
CA ASN A 99 -3.07 -12.80 8.43
C ASN A 99 -3.81 -14.00 9.05
N ASN A 100 -3.63 -15.17 8.44
CA ASN A 100 -4.34 -16.39 8.79
C ASN A 100 -3.80 -17.05 10.06
N SER A 101 -2.55 -16.77 10.43
CA SER A 101 -1.91 -17.37 11.62
C SER A 101 -1.93 -16.47 12.85
N ASN A 102 -2.65 -15.33 12.79
CA ASN A 102 -2.66 -14.30 13.84
C ASN A 102 -1.25 -13.84 14.23
N LYS A 103 -0.36 -13.66 13.23
CA LYS A 103 0.94 -13.04 13.44
C LYS A 103 0.72 -11.66 14.08
N ASN A 104 1.58 -11.33 15.05
CA ASN A 104 1.58 -10.01 15.66
C ASN A 104 1.85 -8.93 14.60
N VAL A 105 1.06 -7.86 14.65
CA VAL A 105 1.16 -6.72 13.74
C VAL A 105 1.77 -5.56 14.52
N ASP A 106 3.05 -5.31 14.30
CA ASP A 106 3.79 -4.20 14.90
C ASP A 106 3.68 -2.92 14.05
N ASP A 107 4.34 -1.85 14.51
CA ASP A 107 4.32 -0.54 13.86
C ASP A 107 4.86 -0.58 12.42
N ASP A 108 5.87 -1.39 12.12
CA ASP A 108 6.43 -1.49 10.76
C ASP A 108 5.39 -2.09 9.78
N TRP A 109 4.64 -3.11 10.22
CA TRP A 109 3.52 -3.66 9.46
C TRP A 109 2.37 -2.67 9.29
N LEU A 110 2.04 -1.93 10.36
CA LEU A 110 0.98 -0.91 10.32
C LEU A 110 1.32 0.21 9.35
N ASP A 111 2.56 0.69 9.37
CA ASP A 111 3.07 1.73 8.48
C ASP A 111 3.07 1.24 7.01
N PHE A 112 3.48 -0.01 6.78
CA PHE A 112 3.40 -0.64 5.47
C PHE A 112 1.97 -0.72 4.93
N PHE A 113 1.02 -1.24 5.72
CA PHE A 113 -0.38 -1.32 5.27
C PHE A 113 -0.96 0.08 5.04
N SER A 114 -0.60 1.05 5.90
CA SER A 114 -1.03 2.44 5.79
C SER A 114 -0.59 3.06 4.48
N ILE A 115 0.65 2.82 4.02
CA ILE A 115 1.12 3.31 2.72
C ILE A 115 0.37 2.69 1.55
N ILE A 116 0.07 1.37 1.59
CA ILE A 116 -0.72 0.73 0.52
C ILE A 116 -2.12 1.36 0.45
N MET A 117 -2.77 1.51 1.61
CA MET A 117 -4.12 2.09 1.71
C MET A 117 -4.12 3.56 1.29
N GLN A 118 -3.17 4.35 1.79
CA GLN A 118 -3.00 5.75 1.41
C GLN A 118 -2.79 5.87 -0.10
N THR A 119 -1.92 5.05 -0.69
CA THR A 119 -1.68 5.05 -2.14
C THR A 119 -2.96 4.83 -2.93
N PHE A 120 -3.84 3.90 -2.50
CA PHE A 120 -5.11 3.65 -3.18
C PHE A 120 -6.05 4.86 -3.19
N PHE A 121 -6.12 5.59 -2.07
CA PHE A 121 -6.95 6.79 -1.93
C PHE A 121 -6.30 8.07 -2.48
N ASP A 122 -4.98 8.05 -2.68
CA ASP A 122 -4.21 9.20 -3.16
C ASP A 122 -4.32 9.41 -4.68
N ALA A 123 -3.90 10.61 -5.10
CA ALA A 123 -3.77 10.98 -6.50
C ALA A 123 -2.53 11.86 -6.72
N HIS A 124 -1.84 11.63 -7.84
CA HIS A 124 -0.77 12.51 -8.31
C HIS A 124 -1.16 13.22 -9.59
N ARG A 125 -1.28 14.56 -9.52
CA ARG A 125 -1.78 15.41 -10.61
C ARG A 125 -3.17 14.96 -11.07
N LYS A 126 -3.28 14.35 -12.25
CA LYS A 126 -4.52 13.83 -12.83
C LYS A 126 -4.68 12.32 -12.67
N ILE A 127 -3.68 11.64 -12.11
CA ILE A 127 -3.62 10.18 -11.97
C ILE A 127 -4.22 9.81 -10.62
N LYS A 128 -5.35 9.10 -10.63
CA LYS A 128 -5.95 8.50 -9.44
C LYS A 128 -5.46 7.06 -9.33
N TYR A 129 -4.64 6.77 -8.34
CA TYR A 129 -3.96 5.48 -8.21
C TYR A 129 -4.94 4.32 -8.04
N GLY A 130 -6.02 4.50 -7.27
CA GLY A 130 -7.06 3.48 -7.10
C GLY A 130 -7.81 3.04 -8.37
N ILE A 131 -7.58 3.68 -9.53
CA ILE A 131 -8.07 3.17 -10.84
C ILE A 131 -7.18 2.02 -11.35
N TYR A 132 -5.94 1.94 -10.90
CA TYR A 132 -4.96 0.94 -11.32
C TYR A 132 -4.70 -0.11 -10.24
N MET A 133 -5.50 -0.11 -9.16
CA MET A 133 -5.33 -0.98 -8.01
C MET A 133 -6.66 -1.59 -7.57
N ASP A 134 -6.63 -2.86 -7.20
CA ASP A 134 -7.63 -3.54 -6.39
C ASP A 134 -6.93 -4.03 -5.11
N LEU A 135 -7.47 -3.69 -3.93
CA LEU A 135 -6.88 -4.07 -2.64
C LEU A 135 -7.85 -4.97 -1.88
N ASN A 136 -7.32 -6.06 -1.32
CA ASN A 136 -8.06 -6.91 -0.42
C ASN A 136 -7.23 -7.20 0.84
N PHE A 137 -7.79 -6.87 2.00
CA PHE A 137 -7.16 -7.13 3.30
C PHE A 137 -8.01 -8.08 4.10
N SER A 138 -7.40 -9.05 4.79
CA SER A 138 -8.11 -9.78 5.84
C SER A 138 -8.62 -8.82 6.93
N ARG A 139 -9.76 -9.18 7.53
CA ARG A 139 -10.45 -8.38 8.54
C ARG A 139 -9.57 -8.13 9.77
N SER A 140 -8.73 -9.09 10.14
CA SER A 140 -7.80 -8.95 11.27
C SER A 140 -6.78 -7.83 11.01
N ILE A 141 -6.24 -7.73 9.80
CA ILE A 141 -5.35 -6.62 9.43
C ILE A 141 -6.11 -5.30 9.47
N MET A 142 -7.31 -5.25 8.91
CA MET A 142 -8.08 -4.01 8.89
C MET A 142 -8.46 -3.54 10.30
N ALA A 143 -8.79 -4.45 11.22
CA ALA A 143 -9.04 -4.12 12.62
C ALA A 143 -7.81 -3.46 13.26
N ASN A 144 -6.62 -4.07 13.12
CA ASN A 144 -5.37 -3.52 13.65
C ASN A 144 -5.07 -2.12 13.09
N MET A 145 -5.26 -1.91 11.78
CA MET A 145 -5.07 -0.59 11.18
C MET A 145 -6.07 0.45 11.70
N MET A 146 -7.34 0.09 11.86
CA MET A 146 -8.36 1.01 12.39
C MET A 146 -8.09 1.36 13.85
N ASP A 147 -7.64 0.40 14.66
CA ASP A 147 -7.25 0.63 16.05
C ASP A 147 -6.03 1.55 16.12
N TYR A 148 -5.01 1.32 15.28
CA TYR A 148 -3.85 2.19 15.16
C TYR A 148 -4.21 3.61 14.73
N PHE A 149 -5.03 3.78 13.69
CA PHE A 149 -5.49 5.11 13.29
C PHE A 149 -6.31 5.80 14.38
N SER A 150 -7.16 5.06 15.09
CA SER A 150 -7.94 5.60 16.20
C SER A 150 -7.03 6.04 17.34
N PHE A 151 -5.98 5.28 17.64
CA PHE A 151 -4.94 5.66 18.59
C PHE A 151 -4.22 6.93 18.14
N LEU A 152 -3.75 7.01 16.90
CA LEU A 152 -3.05 8.19 16.37
C LEU A 152 -3.93 9.45 16.37
N ILE A 153 -5.20 9.33 16.01
CA ILE A 153 -6.15 10.46 16.07
C ILE A 153 -6.34 10.88 17.52
N SER A 154 -6.57 9.93 18.43
CA SER A 154 -6.72 10.22 19.86
C SER A 154 -5.47 10.90 20.42
N ASP A 155 -4.28 10.37 20.11
CA ASP A 155 -3.01 10.92 20.53
C ASP A 155 -2.83 12.34 19.98
N TYR A 156 -3.07 12.57 18.68
CA TYR A 156 -3.01 13.91 18.08
C TYR A 156 -3.93 14.93 18.78
N HIS A 157 -5.14 14.53 19.19
CA HIS A 157 -6.09 15.42 19.87
C HIS A 157 -5.76 15.63 21.36
N ASN A 158 -5.11 14.67 21.99
CA ASN A 158 -4.78 14.69 23.41
C ASN A 158 -3.34 15.13 23.68
N ARG A 159 -2.50 15.28 22.65
CA ARG A 159 -1.17 15.89 22.78
C ARG A 159 -1.32 17.30 23.36
N PRO A 160 -0.53 17.66 24.39
CA PRO A 160 -0.42 19.04 24.83
C PRO A 160 -0.13 19.88 23.59
N LYS A 161 -0.96 20.88 23.34
CA LYS A 161 -0.64 21.86 22.31
C LYS A 161 0.57 22.62 22.82
N ASP A 162 1.61 22.67 22.00
CA ASP A 162 2.71 23.59 22.21
C ASP A 162 2.16 24.96 22.62
N GLU A 163 2.43 25.36 23.85
CA GLU A 163 2.04 26.68 24.33
C GLU A 163 3.06 27.67 23.77
N LEU A 164 2.56 28.77 23.21
CA LEU A 164 3.43 29.88 22.80
C LEU A 164 3.40 30.92 23.91
N ASP A 165 4.56 31.46 24.27
CA ASP A 165 4.63 32.63 25.15
C ASP A 165 4.07 33.88 24.46
N GLU A 166 3.96 34.98 25.21
CA GLU A 166 3.49 36.28 24.70
C GLU A 166 4.34 36.86 23.56
N ASN A 167 5.53 36.29 23.30
CA ASN A 167 6.46 36.69 22.25
C ASN A 167 6.46 35.70 21.06
N GLY A 168 5.64 34.64 21.09
CA GLY A 168 5.54 33.64 20.04
C GLY A 168 6.61 32.55 20.08
N ASN A 169 7.32 32.37 21.19
CA ASN A 169 8.25 31.25 21.40
C ASN A 169 7.51 30.06 22.00
N TYR A 170 7.90 28.85 21.60
CA TYR A 170 7.45 27.59 22.23
C TYR A 170 7.87 27.56 23.72
N VAL A 171 6.93 27.20 24.60
CA VAL A 171 7.09 27.07 26.06
C VAL A 171 7.30 25.61 26.46
#